data_AF-A0A0N4YAQ6-F1
#
_entry.id   AF-A0A0N4YAQ6-F1
#
_cell.length_a   1.000
_cell.length_b   1.000
_cell.length_c   1.000
_cell.angle_alpha   90.00
_cell.angle_beta   90.00
_cell.angle_gamma   90.00
#
_symmetry.space_group_name_H-M   'P 1'
#
loop_
_entity.id
_entity.type
_entity.pdbx_description
1 polymer ?
#
loop_
_entity_poly.entity_id
_entity_poly.type
_entity_poly.pdbx_seq_one_letter_code
_entity_poly.pdbx_strand_id
1 'polypeptide(L)'
;MVLMSPPILDLDEANGNLLVDDNTRTTSPQRGTPQSDERVSSSDLVTINVSGLRFQTFEKTLARFPNTLLGCKSKRERFYVQDLNEYFFDRHRSTSG
;
A
#
# COMPACT_ATOMS: atom_id res chain seq x y z
N MET A 1 37.94 -37.95 5.74
CA MET A 1 37.39 -36.86 4.91
C MET A 1 37.73 -37.16 3.46
N VAL A 2 36.84 -37.84 2.74
CA VAL A 2 36.86 -37.89 1.27
C VAL A 2 35.39 -37.92 0.83
N LEU A 3 34.94 -36.78 0.29
CA LEU A 3 33.62 -36.58 -0.27
C LEU A 3 33.57 -37.29 -1.63
N MET A 4 32.64 -38.22 -1.83
CA MET A 4 32.36 -38.81 -3.13
C MET A 4 30.98 -38.33 -3.59
N SER A 5 30.95 -37.37 -4.51
CA SER A 5 29.72 -36.89 -5.16
C SER A 5 29.15 -37.95 -6.10
N PRO A 6 27.83 -38.21 -6.11
CA PRO A 6 27.21 -38.99 -7.17
C PRO A 6 27.03 -38.16 -8.45
N PRO A 7 27.20 -38.77 -9.64
CA PRO A 7 27.09 -38.10 -10.94
C PRO A 7 25.63 -37.77 -11.31
N ILE A 8 25.46 -36.65 -12.03
CA ILE A 8 24.19 -36.19 -12.60
C ILE A 8 23.79 -37.12 -13.76
N LEU A 9 22.55 -37.62 -13.74
CA LEU A 9 21.87 -38.22 -14.88
C LEU A 9 20.54 -37.50 -15.07
N ASP A 10 20.53 -36.54 -16.00
CA ASP A 10 19.30 -36.01 -16.58
C ASP A 10 18.77 -37.02 -17.60
N LEU A 11 17.53 -37.50 -17.43
CA LEU A 11 16.76 -38.01 -18.56
C LEU A 11 15.26 -37.86 -18.31
N ASP A 12 14.67 -36.93 -19.07
CA ASP A 12 13.25 -36.74 -19.30
C ASP A 12 12.64 -37.96 -20.04
N GLU A 13 11.32 -38.07 -19.98
CA GLU A 13 10.42 -38.99 -20.70
C GLU A 13 10.30 -40.45 -20.25
N ALA A 14 9.29 -40.70 -19.41
CA ALA A 14 8.43 -41.87 -19.58
C ALA A 14 6.96 -41.48 -19.33
N ASN A 15 6.25 -41.31 -20.44
CA ASN A 15 4.86 -40.92 -20.56
C ASN A 15 3.92 -41.95 -19.90
N GLY A 16 3.14 -41.50 -18.92
CA GLY A 16 1.99 -42.21 -18.36
C GLY A 16 0.72 -41.40 -18.58
N ASN A 17 0.19 -41.48 -19.80
CA ASN A 17 -1.07 -40.86 -20.21
C ASN A 17 -2.26 -41.65 -19.61
N LEU A 18 -3.10 -41.02 -18.78
CA LEU A 18 -4.53 -41.36 -18.72
C LEU A 18 -5.34 -40.14 -18.26
N LEU A 19 -5.89 -39.44 -19.25
CA LEU A 19 -7.07 -38.61 -19.10
C LEU A 19 -8.19 -39.49 -18.53
N VAL A 20 -8.66 -39.15 -17.34
CA VAL A 20 -10.01 -39.49 -16.90
C VAL A 20 -10.73 -38.19 -16.60
N ASP A 21 -11.64 -37.86 -17.50
CA ASP A 21 -12.55 -36.75 -17.41
C ASP A 21 -13.61 -37.14 -16.37
N ASP A 22 -13.61 -36.49 -15.20
CA ASP A 22 -14.82 -36.43 -14.38
C ASP A 22 -14.94 -35.07 -13.69
N ASN A 23 -16.08 -34.45 -13.98
CA ASN A 23 -16.50 -33.11 -13.64
C ASN A 23 -16.92 -33.01 -12.17
N THR A 24 -16.01 -33.26 -11.22
CA THR A 24 -16.28 -33.14 -9.77
C THR A 24 -15.05 -32.67 -8.97
N ARG A 25 -14.35 -31.61 -9.41
CA ARG A 25 -13.45 -30.88 -8.49
C ARG A 25 -14.26 -29.89 -7.67
N THR A 26 -14.95 -30.42 -6.66
CA THR A 26 -15.51 -29.67 -5.54
C THR A 26 -14.46 -28.68 -5.06
N THR A 27 -14.83 -27.41 -5.22
CA THR A 27 -14.10 -26.24 -4.80
C THR A 27 -13.53 -26.45 -3.41
N SER A 28 -12.19 -26.54 -3.31
CA SER A 28 -11.54 -26.22 -2.04
C SER A 28 -12.07 -24.86 -1.60
N PRO A 29 -12.48 -24.66 -0.35
CA PRO A 29 -12.81 -23.33 0.11
C PRO A 29 -11.55 -22.50 -0.05
N GLN A 30 -11.50 -21.69 -1.11
CA GLN A 30 -10.52 -20.65 -1.23
C GLN A 30 -10.76 -19.78 0.00
N ARG A 31 -9.94 -20.01 1.03
CA ARG A 31 -9.69 -19.07 2.10
C ARG A 31 -9.49 -17.75 1.39
N GLY A 32 -10.51 -16.91 1.45
CA GLY A 32 -10.63 -15.74 0.59
C GLY A 32 -9.29 -15.03 0.57
N THR A 33 -8.65 -15.00 -0.58
CA THR A 33 -7.74 -13.90 -0.86
C THR A 33 -8.60 -12.66 -0.62
N PRO A 34 -8.24 -11.74 0.29
CA PRO A 34 -8.93 -10.47 0.34
C PRO A 34 -8.73 -9.84 -1.05
N GLN A 35 -9.79 -9.96 -1.85
CA GLN A 35 -9.84 -9.51 -3.23
C GLN A 35 -10.07 -8.00 -3.17
N SER A 36 -9.01 -7.30 -2.81
CA SER A 36 -8.94 -5.85 -2.91
C SER A 36 -7.47 -5.50 -2.85
N ASP A 37 -6.84 -5.50 -4.02
CA ASP A 37 -5.74 -4.59 -4.34
C ASP A 37 -6.22 -3.14 -4.15
N GLU A 38 -6.62 -2.75 -2.92
CA GLU A 38 -6.59 -1.35 -2.53
C GLU A 38 -5.12 -1.04 -2.22
N ARG A 39 -4.28 -1.18 -3.26
CA ARG A 39 -2.91 -0.68 -3.24
C ARG A 39 -3.07 0.80 -2.99
N VAL A 40 -2.83 1.19 -1.74
CA VAL A 40 -2.93 2.57 -1.29
C VAL A 40 -2.15 3.42 -2.28
N SER A 41 -2.88 4.21 -3.06
CA SER A 41 -2.28 4.93 -4.16
C SER A 41 -1.48 6.08 -3.55
N SER A 42 -0.32 6.41 -4.11
CA SER A 42 0.41 7.60 -3.69
C SER A 42 -0.42 8.88 -3.85
N SER A 43 -1.47 8.83 -4.69
CA SER A 43 -2.47 9.88 -4.85
C SER A 43 -3.33 10.12 -3.61
N ASP A 44 -3.36 9.19 -2.65
CA ASP A 44 -4.09 9.31 -1.40
C ASP A 44 -3.25 9.96 -0.28
N LEU A 45 -1.95 10.18 -0.51
CA LEU A 45 -1.06 10.84 0.44
C LEU A 45 -1.21 12.35 0.38
N VAL A 46 -1.22 12.95 1.56
CA VAL A 46 -1.28 14.39 1.78
C VAL A 46 -0.06 14.82 2.57
N THR A 47 0.68 15.79 2.04
CA THR A 47 1.82 16.41 2.72
C THR A 47 1.36 17.67 3.47
N ILE A 48 1.74 17.75 4.74
CA ILE A 48 1.45 18.87 5.64
C ILE A 48 2.78 19.40 6.16
N ASN A 49 3.09 20.64 5.82
CA ASN A 49 4.27 21.37 6.28
C ASN A 49 3.88 22.38 7.35
N VAL A 50 4.45 22.24 8.55
CA VAL A 50 4.21 23.13 9.68
C VAL A 50 5.51 23.84 10.02
N SER A 51 5.66 25.10 9.58
CA SER A 51 6.86 25.92 9.79
C SER A 51 8.17 25.19 9.43
N GLY A 52 8.17 24.43 8.33
CA GLY A 52 9.32 23.67 7.83
C GLY A 52 9.31 22.18 8.21
N LEU A 53 8.50 21.76 9.18
CA LEU A 53 8.38 20.36 9.56
C LEU A 53 7.30 19.67 8.71
N ARG A 54 7.72 18.70 7.88
CA ARG A 54 6.83 17.96 6.97
C ARG A 54 6.32 16.67 7.60
N PHE A 55 5.03 16.48 7.49
CA PHE A 55 4.30 15.27 7.84
C PHE A 55 3.58 14.75 6.60
N GLN A 56 3.51 13.43 6.45
CA GLN A 56 2.68 12.79 5.45
C GLN A 56 1.65 11.90 6.12
N THR A 57 0.44 11.92 5.59
CA THR A 57 -0.64 11.02 6.02
C THR A 57 -1.59 10.77 4.86
N PHE A 58 -2.57 9.90 5.06
CA PHE A 58 -3.60 9.65 4.05
C PHE A 58 -4.76 10.62 4.18
N GLU A 59 -5.44 10.90 3.07
CA GLU A 59 -6.68 11.68 3.06
C GLU A 59 -7.73 11.08 4.02
N LYS A 60 -7.84 9.75 4.05
CA LYS A 60 -8.72 9.03 4.99
C LYS A 60 -8.42 9.32 6.46
N THR A 61 -7.15 9.58 6.82
CA THR A 61 -6.77 9.94 8.19
C THR A 61 -7.42 11.26 8.60
N LEU A 62 -7.39 12.25 7.70
CA LEU A 62 -7.93 13.59 7.91
C LEU A 62 -9.46 13.58 7.88
N ALA A 63 -10.04 12.80 6.97
CA ALA A 63 -11.49 12.65 6.80
C ALA A 63 -12.20 12.08 8.05
N ARG A 64 -11.48 11.43 8.97
CA ARG A 64 -12.04 10.97 10.26
C ARG A 64 -12.60 12.11 11.12
N PHE A 65 -12.09 13.34 10.96
CA PHE A 65 -12.55 14.50 11.71
C PHE A 65 -12.88 15.66 10.77
N PRO A 66 -13.99 15.56 10.01
CA PRO A 66 -14.30 16.45 8.89
C PRO A 66 -14.56 17.90 9.32
N ASN A 67 -14.86 18.14 10.59
CA ASN A 67 -15.13 19.49 11.11
C ASN A 67 -13.85 20.27 11.47
N THR A 68 -12.71 19.59 11.52
CA THR A 68 -11.40 20.21 11.83
C THR A 68 -10.85 20.98 10.65
N LEU A 69 -9.79 21.76 10.89
CA LEU A 69 -9.10 22.50 9.83
C LEU A 69 -8.54 21.56 8.76
N LEU A 70 -7.85 20.49 9.15
CA LEU A 70 -7.21 19.54 8.22
C LEU A 70 -8.20 18.53 7.61
N GLY A 71 -9.29 18.21 8.32
CA GLY A 71 -10.31 17.29 7.81
C GLY A 71 -11.30 17.93 6.84
N CYS A 72 -11.54 19.23 6.94
CA CYS A 72 -12.44 19.93 6.02
C CYS A 72 -11.67 20.43 4.78
N LYS A 73 -11.94 19.83 3.62
CA LYS A 73 -11.26 20.18 2.35
C LYS A 73 -11.30 21.69 2.05
N SER A 74 -12.47 22.32 2.16
CA SER A 74 -12.64 23.76 1.92
C SER A 74 -11.89 24.65 2.92
N LYS A 75 -11.70 24.20 4.18
CA LYS A 75 -10.97 25.00 5.18
C LYS A 75 -9.46 24.93 4.97
N ARG A 76 -8.93 23.78 4.55
CA ARG A 76 -7.49 23.60 4.31
C ARG A 76 -7.05 24.10 2.92
N GLU A 77 -7.96 24.21 1.96
CA GLU A 77 -7.68 24.65 0.58
C GLU A 77 -6.85 25.94 0.52
N ARG A 78 -7.17 26.93 1.36
CA ARG A 78 -6.43 28.20 1.44
C ARG A 78 -4.96 28.08 1.90
N PHE A 79 -4.56 26.93 2.42
CA PHE A 79 -3.18 26.66 2.87
C PHE A 79 -2.41 25.78 1.87
N TYR A 80 -3.05 25.36 0.78
CA TYR A 80 -2.41 24.51 -0.21
C TYR A 80 -1.47 25.33 -1.09
N VAL A 81 -0.22 24.87 -1.21
CA VAL A 81 0.82 25.45 -2.06
C VAL A 81 1.00 24.52 -3.25
N GLN A 82 0.42 24.91 -4.40
CA GLN A 82 0.37 24.07 -5.60
C GLN A 82 1.75 23.68 -6.12
N ASP A 83 2.71 24.61 -6.12
CA ASP A 83 4.07 24.37 -6.62
C ASP A 83 4.82 23.28 -5.84
N LEU A 84 4.47 23.10 -4.57
CA LEU A 84 5.09 22.13 -3.66
C LEU A 84 4.23 20.91 -3.40
N ASN A 85 2.98 20.92 -3.87
CA ASN A 85 1.97 19.90 -3.57
C ASN A 85 1.85 19.62 -2.05
N GLU A 86 1.85 20.65 -1.22
CA GLU A 86 1.75 20.53 0.23
C GLU A 86 0.85 21.60 0.86
N TYR A 87 0.28 21.30 2.02
CA TYR A 87 -0.40 22.29 2.85
C TYR A 87 0.62 22.96 3.78
N PHE A 88 0.76 24.28 3.73
CA PHE A 88 1.71 25.03 4.56
C PHE A 88 1.00 25.79 5.69
N PHE A 89 1.47 25.58 6.91
CA PHE A 89 1.00 26.25 8.11
C PHE A 89 2.14 26.99 8.80
N ASP A 90 2.10 28.32 8.76
CA ASP A 90 2.98 29.14 9.59
C ASP A 90 2.41 29.19 11.01
N ARG A 91 2.92 28.32 11.87
CA ARG A 91 2.73 28.51 13.30
C ARG A 91 3.81 29.48 13.74
N HIS A 92 3.45 30.75 13.92
CA HIS A 92 4.26 31.65 14.72
C HIS A 92 4.61 30.90 16.00
N ARG A 93 5.90 30.57 16.18
CA ARG A 93 6.38 29.99 17.42
C ARG A 93 6.28 31.13 18.42
N SER A 94 5.14 31.29 19.08
CA SER A 94 5.04 32.15 20.25
C SER A 94 5.93 31.52 21.32
N THR A 95 7.24 31.76 21.21
CA THR A 95 8.16 31.69 22.32
C THR A 95 7.78 32.86 23.21
N SER A 96 6.76 32.65 24.04
CA SER A 96 6.58 33.46 25.23
C SER A 96 7.84 33.23 26.08
N GLY A 97 8.72 34.23 26.07
CA GLY A 97 9.86 34.31 26.98
C GLY A 97 9.43 34.70 28.38
#